data_AF-A0A0X8CQ77-F1
#
_entry.id   AF-A0A0X8CQ77-F1
#
_cell.length_a   1.000
_cell.length_b   1.000
_cell.length_c   1.000
_cell.angle_alpha   90.00
_cell.angle_beta   90.00
_cell.angle_gamma   90.00
#
_symmetry.space_group_name_H-M   'P 1'
#
loop_
_entity.id
_entity.type
_entity.pdbx_description
1 polymer ?
#
loop_
_entity_poly.entity_id
_entity_poly.type
_entity_poly.pdbx_seq_one_letter_code
_entity_poly.pdbx_strand_id
1 'polypeptide(L)'
;MDLFSFTECATKTQSLRAVFELLVSCASHEGFSEVSYGALNFAEPLRLPEYPPPTVAVKWPPDWCERYFKHKYHMIDPVVLRTPMLARPFLWDQLAEQYPLQPEERRVLDEAREAGLKHGMSVPLFGPLGRISVISFASRFDDADPQRCKGHLNALAWHFHAACVEITRPAEDNCTKRVSLSERELDCLRWVAQGKSSWEIGKILQISLNTVNFHLKNAMRKLGATSRIQAAILAMRLNLILVHVA
;
A
#
# COMPACT_ATOMS: atom_id res chain seq x y z
N MET A 1 -3.90 8.78 25.55
CA MET A 1 -4.59 7.47 25.53
C MET A 1 -3.53 6.39 25.41
N ASP A 2 -3.57 5.34 26.22
CA ASP A 2 -2.58 4.26 26.12
C ASP A 2 -2.84 3.37 24.88
N LEU A 3 -1.82 2.60 24.49
CA LEU A 3 -1.90 1.73 23.31
C LEU A 3 -3.04 0.71 23.42
N PHE A 4 -3.29 0.18 24.62
CA PHE A 4 -4.36 -0.79 24.87
C PHE A 4 -5.74 -0.20 24.59
N SER A 5 -6.02 1.00 25.10
CA SER A 5 -7.28 1.70 24.84
C SER A 5 -7.44 2.00 23.35
N PHE A 6 -6.35 2.36 22.65
CA PHE A 6 -6.38 2.53 21.20
C PHE A 6 -6.80 1.24 20.48
N THR A 7 -6.20 0.10 20.83
CA THR A 7 -6.54 -1.19 20.20
C THR A 7 -7.97 -1.61 20.44
N GLU A 8 -8.50 -1.39 21.64
CA GLU A 8 -9.87 -1.74 21.97
C GLU A 8 -10.87 -0.84 21.25
N CYS A 9 -10.60 0.46 21.14
CA CYS A 9 -11.43 1.38 20.39
C CYS A 9 -11.37 1.13 18.88
N ALA A 10 -10.18 0.84 18.34
CA ALA A 10 -9.97 0.58 16.92
C ALA A 10 -10.71 -0.68 16.43
N THR A 11 -10.80 -1.72 17.28
CA THR A 11 -11.53 -2.95 16.96
C THR A 11 -13.05 -2.81 17.08
N LYS A 12 -13.56 -1.87 17.88
CA LYS A 12 -15.01 -1.65 18.08
C LYS A 12 -15.65 -0.77 17.01
N THR A 13 -14.88 0.07 16.33
CA THR A 13 -15.41 0.98 15.31
C THR A 13 -15.41 0.35 13.93
N GLN A 14 -16.45 0.64 13.15
CA GLN A 14 -16.58 0.22 11.75
C GLN A 14 -16.35 1.38 10.76
N SER A 15 -15.86 2.52 11.25
CA SER A 15 -15.66 3.73 10.44
C SER A 15 -14.18 4.07 10.31
N LEU A 16 -13.68 4.09 9.06
CA LEU A 16 -12.32 4.51 8.73
C LEU A 16 -12.01 5.92 9.30
N ARG A 17 -12.95 6.86 9.18
CA ARG A 17 -12.80 8.22 9.68
C ARG A 17 -12.58 8.23 11.19
N ALA A 18 -13.39 7.46 11.93
CA ALA A 18 -13.30 7.41 13.39
C ALA A 18 -11.98 6.77 13.89
N VAL A 19 -11.53 5.66 13.27
CA VAL A 19 -10.20 5.08 13.62
C VAL A 19 -9.08 6.07 13.29
N PHE A 20 -9.19 6.79 12.16
CA PHE A 20 -8.16 7.73 11.74
C PHE A 20 -8.08 8.95 12.66
N GLU A 21 -9.21 9.50 13.08
CA GLU A 21 -9.26 10.57 14.09
C GLU A 21 -8.67 10.11 15.43
N LEU A 22 -8.93 8.86 15.83
CA LEU A 22 -8.34 8.26 17.02
C LEU A 22 -6.81 8.15 16.91
N LEU A 23 -6.30 7.67 15.77
CA LEU A 23 -4.86 7.57 15.50
C LEU A 23 -4.19 8.95 15.61
N VAL A 24 -4.79 9.94 14.95
CA VAL A 24 -4.34 11.33 14.99
C VAL A 24 -4.33 11.86 16.41
N SER A 25 -5.37 11.61 17.19
CA SER A 25 -5.45 12.04 18.59
C SER A 25 -4.30 11.46 19.42
N CYS A 26 -4.08 10.15 19.32
CA CYS A 26 -2.98 9.46 19.99
C CYS A 26 -1.60 10.02 19.58
N ALA A 27 -1.34 10.19 18.29
CA ALA A 27 -0.07 10.72 17.79
C ALA A 27 0.15 12.19 18.19
N SER A 28 -0.94 12.98 18.31
CA SER A 28 -0.87 14.38 18.73
C SER A 28 -0.37 14.55 20.17
N HIS A 29 -0.64 13.58 21.07
CA HIS A 29 -0.09 13.58 22.43
C HIS A 29 1.45 13.49 22.46
N GLU A 30 2.06 12.92 21.43
CA GLU A 30 3.51 12.79 21.24
C GLU A 30 4.07 13.96 20.40
N GLY A 31 3.25 14.95 20.03
CA GLY A 31 3.64 16.09 19.21
C GLY A 31 3.54 15.86 17.70
N PHE A 32 2.96 14.74 17.24
CA PHE A 32 2.83 14.39 15.82
C PHE A 32 1.37 14.45 15.37
N SER A 33 0.86 15.66 15.14
CA SER A 33 -0.54 15.90 14.79
C SER A 33 -0.87 15.77 13.30
N GLU A 34 0.15 15.80 12.44
CA GLU A 34 0.00 15.75 10.99
C GLU A 34 0.21 14.30 10.53
N VAL A 35 -0.86 13.62 10.10
CA VAL A 35 -0.84 12.17 9.86
C VAL A 35 -1.40 11.87 8.48
N SER A 36 -0.82 10.90 7.78
CA SER A 36 -1.35 10.36 6.53
C SER A 36 -1.30 8.85 6.50
N TYR A 37 -2.28 8.26 5.84
CA TYR A 37 -2.30 6.86 5.44
C TYR A 37 -2.54 6.75 3.93
N GLY A 38 -1.68 5.99 3.25
CA GLY A 38 -1.77 5.77 1.80
C GLY A 38 -1.52 4.33 1.41
N ALA A 39 -2.18 3.90 0.34
CA ALA A 39 -2.05 2.59 -0.28
C ALA A 39 -1.25 2.72 -1.60
N LEU A 40 -0.03 2.20 -1.63
CA LEU A 40 0.95 2.55 -2.67
C LEU A 40 0.78 1.75 -3.97
N ASN A 41 0.53 0.44 -3.87
CA ASN A 41 0.50 -0.46 -5.02
C ASN A 41 -0.86 -1.14 -5.25
N PHE A 42 -1.89 -0.69 -4.55
CA PHE A 42 -3.26 -1.17 -4.68
C PHE A 42 -4.26 -0.03 -4.44
N ALA A 43 -5.47 -0.18 -4.99
CA ALA A 43 -6.57 0.71 -4.67
C ALA A 43 -7.32 0.16 -3.45
N GLU A 44 -7.37 0.95 -2.38
CA GLU A 44 -8.14 0.61 -1.19
C GLU A 44 -9.63 0.88 -1.47
N PRO A 45 -10.53 -0.08 -1.18
CA PRO A 45 -11.95 0.05 -1.54
C PRO A 45 -12.66 1.14 -0.73
N LEU A 46 -12.20 1.38 0.50
CA LEU A 46 -12.67 2.45 1.36
C LEU A 46 -11.56 3.50 1.48
N ARG A 47 -11.89 4.74 1.12
CA ARG A 47 -11.03 5.91 1.28
C ARG A 47 -11.87 7.12 1.64
N LEU A 48 -11.26 8.10 2.27
CA LEU A 48 -11.86 9.42 2.45
C LEU A 48 -11.97 10.08 1.05
N PRO A 49 -13.19 10.47 0.61
CA PRO A 49 -13.45 10.88 -0.78
C PRO A 49 -12.74 12.18 -1.19
N GLU A 50 -12.19 12.93 -0.24
CA GLU A 50 -11.60 14.24 -0.44
C GLU A 50 -10.24 14.20 -1.17
N TYR A 51 -9.60 13.03 -1.31
CA TYR A 51 -8.22 12.93 -1.83
C TYR A 51 -8.04 11.87 -2.93
N PRO A 52 -7.17 12.13 -3.94
CA PRO A 52 -6.90 11.17 -4.99
C PRO A 52 -5.92 10.06 -4.52
N PRO A 53 -5.89 8.89 -5.21
CA PRO A 53 -4.88 7.86 -4.96
C PRO A 53 -3.45 8.41 -5.08
N PRO A 54 -2.47 7.87 -4.32
CA PRO A 54 -2.54 6.72 -3.41
C PRO A 54 -3.10 7.05 -2.00
N THR A 55 -3.54 8.28 -1.74
CA THR A 55 -3.97 8.71 -0.41
C THR A 55 -5.33 8.11 -0.02
N VAL A 56 -5.40 7.60 1.21
CA VAL A 56 -6.59 6.92 1.76
C VAL A 56 -7.21 7.77 2.86
N ALA A 57 -6.39 8.29 3.76
CA ALA A 57 -6.79 9.25 4.78
C ALA A 57 -5.62 10.20 5.07
N VAL A 58 -5.90 11.48 5.25
CA VAL A 58 -4.86 12.47 5.52
C VAL A 58 -5.39 13.61 6.38
N LYS A 59 -4.54 14.07 7.28
CA LYS A 59 -4.66 15.27 8.08
C LYS A 59 -3.31 15.98 8.01
N TRP A 60 -3.13 16.72 6.92
CA TRP A 60 -2.01 17.64 6.70
C TRP A 60 -2.58 19.06 6.58
N PRO A 61 -1.74 20.11 6.58
CA PRO A 61 -2.18 21.46 6.24
C PRO A 61 -2.91 21.46 4.89
N PRO A 62 -4.13 22.03 4.78
CA PRO A 62 -4.93 21.99 3.55
C PRO A 62 -4.20 22.52 2.31
N ASP A 63 -3.47 23.62 2.46
CA ASP A 63 -2.68 24.23 1.38
C ASP A 63 -1.58 23.29 0.88
N TRP A 64 -0.98 22.50 1.78
CA TRP A 64 -0.01 21.48 1.41
C TRP A 64 -0.66 20.33 0.65
N CYS A 65 -1.81 19.83 1.10
CA CYS A 65 -2.56 18.80 0.39
C CYS A 65 -2.85 19.25 -1.06
N GLU A 66 -3.42 20.45 -1.23
CA GLU A 66 -3.74 20.99 -2.56
C GLU A 66 -2.49 21.02 -3.46
N ARG A 67 -1.39 21.58 -2.95
CA ARG A 67 -0.12 21.66 -3.67
C ARG A 67 0.42 20.27 -4.03
N TYR A 68 0.48 19.36 -3.06
CA TYR A 68 1.02 18.01 -3.23
C TYR A 68 0.31 17.24 -4.36
N PHE A 69 -1.03 17.32 -4.41
CA PHE A 69 -1.80 16.66 -5.46
C PHE A 69 -1.77 17.40 -6.78
N LYS A 70 -1.83 18.73 -6.78
CA LYS A 70 -1.73 19.56 -8.00
C LYS A 70 -0.42 19.32 -8.76
N HIS A 71 0.68 19.19 -8.02
CA HIS A 71 2.01 18.94 -8.58
C HIS A 71 2.36 17.46 -8.73
N LYS A 72 1.44 16.54 -8.39
CA LYS A 72 1.63 15.08 -8.45
C LYS A 72 2.86 14.59 -7.68
N TYR A 73 3.11 15.17 -6.51
CA TYR A 73 4.29 14.83 -5.69
C TYR A 73 4.34 13.36 -5.27
N HIS A 74 3.21 12.66 -5.17
CA HIS A 74 3.19 11.19 -4.95
C HIS A 74 4.04 10.38 -5.94
N MET A 75 4.34 10.91 -7.14
CA MET A 75 5.18 10.25 -8.15
C MET A 75 6.68 10.39 -7.89
N ILE A 76 7.08 11.43 -7.16
CA ILE A 76 8.49 11.82 -6.92
C ILE A 76 8.82 11.97 -5.43
N ASP A 77 7.86 11.71 -4.55
CA ASP A 77 8.04 11.80 -3.11
C ASP A 77 8.99 10.68 -2.65
N PRO A 78 10.17 11.02 -2.09
CA PRO A 78 11.14 10.01 -1.67
C PRO A 78 10.61 9.11 -0.56
N VAL A 79 9.69 9.58 0.29
CA VAL A 79 9.03 8.75 1.32
C VAL A 79 8.22 7.65 0.64
N VAL A 80 7.42 8.00 -0.37
CA VAL A 80 6.60 7.04 -1.13
C VAL A 80 7.49 6.09 -1.93
N LEU A 81 8.49 6.62 -2.63
CA LEU A 81 9.37 5.84 -3.49
C LEU A 81 10.25 4.85 -2.72
N ARG A 82 10.72 5.20 -1.52
CA ARG A 82 11.61 4.35 -0.72
C ARG A 82 10.86 3.39 0.21
N THR A 83 9.59 3.66 0.55
CA THR A 83 8.80 2.79 1.45
C THR A 83 8.83 1.30 1.05
N PRO A 84 8.65 0.90 -0.23
CA PRO A 84 8.71 -0.52 -0.62
C PRO A 84 10.05 -1.21 -0.32
N MET A 85 11.12 -0.45 -0.14
CA MET A 85 12.48 -0.95 0.08
C MET A 85 12.86 -1.00 1.56
N LEU A 86 12.06 -0.39 2.44
CA LEU A 86 12.37 -0.22 3.86
C LEU A 86 11.47 -1.13 4.70
N ALA A 87 12.06 -2.02 5.49
CA ALA A 87 11.32 -2.95 6.36
C ALA A 87 11.03 -2.40 7.76
N ARG A 88 11.55 -1.22 8.09
CA ARG A 88 11.46 -0.61 9.43
C ARG A 88 11.02 0.85 9.31
N PRO A 89 10.43 1.42 10.38
CA PRO A 89 10.13 2.84 10.41
C PRO A 89 11.39 3.67 10.21
N PHE A 90 11.27 4.69 9.37
CA PHE A 90 12.37 5.57 8.99
C PHE A 90 11.99 7.03 9.19
N LEU A 91 12.98 7.83 9.52
CA LEU A 91 12.83 9.27 9.76
C LEU A 91 13.14 10.00 8.47
N TRP A 92 12.37 11.05 8.16
CA TRP A 92 12.54 11.80 6.92
C TRP A 92 13.91 12.49 6.83
N ASP A 93 14.40 13.02 7.95
CA ASP A 93 15.71 13.67 8.02
C ASP A 93 16.85 12.67 7.72
N GLN A 94 16.74 11.45 8.24
CA GLN A 94 17.71 10.38 7.99
C GLN A 94 17.61 9.78 6.58
N LEU A 95 16.45 9.91 5.92
CA LEU A 95 16.23 9.39 4.57
C LEU A 95 17.16 10.08 3.56
N ALA A 96 17.29 11.40 3.67
CA ALA A 96 18.15 12.21 2.79
C ALA A 96 19.65 11.96 3.02
N GLU A 97 20.03 11.51 4.22
CA GLU A 97 21.41 11.13 4.55
C GLU A 97 21.77 9.74 4.03
N GLN A 98 20.82 8.80 4.12
CA GLN A 98 21.03 7.39 3.76
C GLN A 98 20.92 7.14 2.25
N TYR A 99 20.11 7.93 1.55
CA TYR A 99 19.86 7.75 0.12
C TYR A 99 20.11 9.06 -0.63
N PRO A 100 20.92 9.03 -1.71
CA PRO A 100 21.07 10.20 -2.56
C PRO A 100 19.73 10.55 -3.20
N LEU A 101 19.20 11.74 -2.87
CA LEU A 101 17.95 12.25 -3.41
C LEU A 101 18.20 13.07 -4.68
N GLN A 102 17.35 12.87 -5.68
CA GLN A 102 17.32 13.76 -6.84
C GLN A 102 16.87 15.16 -6.42
N PRO A 103 17.23 16.22 -7.17
CA PRO A 103 16.85 17.60 -6.83
C PRO A 103 15.33 17.78 -6.66
N GLU A 104 14.54 17.06 -7.45
CA GLU A 104 13.07 17.07 -7.39
C GLU A 104 12.53 16.34 -6.15
N GLU A 105 13.10 15.18 -5.80
CA GLU A 105 12.77 14.44 -4.56
C GLU A 105 13.07 15.29 -3.33
N ARG A 106 14.22 15.97 -3.32
CA ARG A 106 14.63 16.85 -2.21
C ARG A 106 13.71 18.05 -2.06
N ARG A 107 13.29 18.66 -3.18
CA ARG A 107 12.32 19.77 -3.17
C ARG A 107 11.02 19.40 -2.47
N VAL A 108 10.53 18.17 -2.66
CA VAL A 108 9.29 17.72 -1.98
C VAL A 108 9.44 17.78 -0.46
N LEU A 109 10.57 17.31 0.09
CA LEU A 109 10.83 17.35 1.53
C LEU A 109 11.03 18.76 2.06
N ASP A 110 11.75 19.61 1.31
CA ASP A 110 12.00 20.99 1.69
C ASP A 110 10.69 21.80 1.72
N GLU A 111 9.86 21.68 0.67
CA GLU A 111 8.55 22.35 0.63
C GLU A 111 7.57 21.78 1.69
N ALA A 112 7.62 20.48 1.97
CA ALA A 112 6.83 19.88 3.05
C ALA A 112 7.19 20.49 4.41
N ARG A 113 8.50 20.67 4.67
CA ARG A 113 9.01 21.30 5.89
C ARG A 113 8.55 22.75 6.00
N GLU A 114 8.64 23.52 4.91
CA GLU A 114 8.13 24.91 4.86
C GLU A 114 6.62 24.99 5.13
N ALA A 115 5.86 24.00 4.66
CA ALA A 115 4.43 23.91 4.91
C ALA A 115 4.08 23.45 6.33
N GLY A 116 5.07 23.14 7.18
CA GLY A 116 4.89 22.75 8.57
C GLY A 116 4.96 21.25 8.85
N LEU A 117 5.34 20.42 7.88
CA LEU A 117 5.65 19.01 8.10
C LEU A 117 7.17 18.86 8.35
N LYS A 118 7.64 19.36 9.49
CA LYS A 118 9.07 19.66 9.70
C LYS A 118 9.91 18.42 9.98
N HIS A 119 9.48 17.65 10.98
CA HIS A 119 10.11 16.39 11.36
C HIS A 119 9.08 15.29 11.26
N GLY A 120 9.41 14.22 10.54
CA GLY A 120 8.46 13.14 10.30
C GLY A 120 9.10 11.76 10.32
N MET A 121 8.23 10.78 10.53
CA MET A 121 8.53 9.36 10.50
C MET A 121 7.47 8.65 9.69
N SER A 122 7.92 7.73 8.84
CA SER A 122 7.04 6.86 8.07
C SER A 122 7.22 5.40 8.46
N VAL A 123 6.11 4.69 8.50
CA VAL A 123 6.00 3.27 8.83
C VAL A 123 5.56 2.51 7.57
N PRO A 124 6.45 1.71 6.97
CA PRO A 124 6.10 0.75 5.93
C PRO A 124 5.19 -0.35 6.49
N LEU A 125 4.04 -0.56 5.86
CA LEU A 125 3.04 -1.54 6.27
C LEU A 125 2.82 -2.54 5.14
N PHE A 126 3.35 -3.74 5.32
CA PHE A 126 3.22 -4.83 4.34
C PHE A 126 2.03 -5.71 4.68
N GLY A 127 1.11 -5.82 3.74
CA GLY A 127 -0.11 -6.62 3.85
C GLY A 127 -0.08 -7.89 2.98
N PRO A 128 -1.10 -8.76 3.13
CA PRO A 128 -1.29 -9.92 2.27
C PRO A 128 -1.29 -9.54 0.79
N LEU A 129 -0.90 -10.49 -0.06
CA LEU A 129 -0.86 -10.32 -1.53
C LEU A 129 0.15 -9.27 -2.01
N GLY A 130 1.18 -8.98 -1.20
CA GLY A 130 2.21 -7.99 -1.54
C GLY A 130 1.68 -6.55 -1.52
N ARG A 131 0.57 -6.30 -0.83
CA ARG A 131 0.05 -4.94 -0.63
C ARG A 131 1.03 -4.12 0.20
N ILE A 132 1.25 -2.88 -0.20
CA ILE A 132 2.13 -1.96 0.50
C ILE A 132 1.32 -0.71 0.82
N SER A 133 1.21 -0.41 2.11
CA SER A 133 0.70 0.84 2.62
C SER A 133 1.79 1.57 3.38
N VAL A 134 1.57 2.87 3.61
CA VAL A 134 2.44 3.70 4.43
C VAL A 134 1.60 4.54 5.36
N ILE A 135 2.02 4.64 6.61
CA ILE A 135 1.57 5.71 7.51
C ILE A 135 2.72 6.66 7.74
N SER A 136 2.46 7.95 7.63
CA SER A 136 3.44 8.97 7.94
C SER A 136 2.90 9.88 9.04
N PHE A 137 3.74 10.12 10.04
CA PHE A 137 3.50 11.05 11.13
C PHE A 137 4.48 12.21 10.99
N ALA A 138 4.00 13.43 11.13
CA ALA A 138 4.80 14.63 11.07
C ALA A 138 4.43 15.60 12.19
N SER A 139 5.43 16.36 12.62
CA SER A 139 5.30 17.41 13.61
C SER A 139 5.51 18.79 12.97
N ARG A 140 4.84 19.78 13.55
CA ARG A 140 4.98 21.20 13.19
C ARG A 140 6.05 21.90 14.03
N PHE A 141 6.50 21.28 15.10
CA PHE A 141 7.46 21.86 16.05
C PHE A 141 8.89 21.63 15.57
N ASP A 142 9.76 22.63 15.75
CA ASP A 142 11.17 22.59 15.30
C ASP A 142 12.05 21.71 16.19
N ASP A 143 11.63 21.43 17.43
CA ASP A 143 12.34 20.59 18.40
C ASP A 143 11.78 19.16 18.47
N ALA A 144 10.85 18.83 17.58
CA ALA A 144 10.26 17.51 17.53
C ALA A 144 11.28 16.45 17.11
N ASP A 145 11.38 15.38 17.89
CA ASP A 145 12.28 14.26 17.63
C ASP A 145 11.49 12.95 17.54
N PRO A 146 11.14 12.48 16.33
CA PRO A 146 10.37 11.25 16.17
C PRO A 146 11.11 10.00 16.67
N GLN A 147 12.42 10.08 16.90
CA GLN A 147 13.19 8.96 17.43
C GLN A 147 12.74 8.59 18.86
N ARG A 148 12.32 9.57 19.67
CA ARG A 148 11.91 9.36 21.07
C ARG A 148 10.65 8.53 21.21
N CYS A 149 9.70 8.71 20.29
CA CYS A 149 8.40 8.04 20.28
C CYS A 149 8.25 6.98 19.17
N LYS A 150 9.36 6.64 18.47
CA LYS A 150 9.39 5.74 17.32
C LYS A 150 8.67 4.41 17.54
N GLY A 151 8.91 3.77 18.69
CA GLY A 151 8.30 2.48 19.04
C GLY A 151 6.77 2.59 19.19
N HIS A 152 6.31 3.65 19.84
CA HIS A 152 4.88 3.89 20.06
C HIS A 152 4.16 4.23 18.76
N LEU A 153 4.70 5.18 17.96
CA LEU A 153 4.13 5.53 16.65
C LEU A 153 4.09 4.33 15.69
N ASN A 154 5.12 3.48 15.71
CA ASN A 154 5.11 2.23 14.95
C ASN A 154 3.99 1.29 15.40
N ALA A 155 3.79 1.11 16.71
CA ALA A 155 2.71 0.27 17.23
C ALA A 155 1.32 0.83 16.83
N LEU A 156 1.10 2.13 17.00
CA LEU A 156 -0.14 2.80 16.58
C LEU A 156 -0.42 2.59 15.08
N ALA A 157 0.61 2.73 14.24
CA ALA A 157 0.49 2.51 12.80
C ALA A 157 0.04 1.08 12.45
N TRP A 158 0.65 0.06 13.07
CA TRP A 158 0.27 -1.33 12.83
C TRP A 158 -1.13 -1.67 13.33
N HIS A 159 -1.53 -1.16 14.49
CA HIS A 159 -2.88 -1.36 15.01
C HIS A 159 -3.95 -0.65 14.17
N PHE A 160 -3.66 0.57 13.71
CA PHE A 160 -4.53 1.27 12.77
C PHE A 160 -4.67 0.50 11.45
N HIS A 161 -3.55 0.01 10.90
CA HIS A 161 -3.55 -0.73 9.64
C HIS A 161 -4.37 -2.01 9.74
N ALA A 162 -4.21 -2.77 10.83
CA ALA A 162 -5.01 -3.97 11.09
C ALA A 162 -6.51 -3.64 11.15
N ALA A 163 -6.90 -2.61 11.89
CA ALA A 163 -8.30 -2.16 11.96
C ALA A 163 -8.83 -1.71 10.59
N CYS A 164 -8.04 -0.98 9.80
CA CYS A 164 -8.44 -0.57 8.44
C CYS A 164 -8.66 -1.77 7.52
N VAL A 165 -7.77 -2.76 7.56
CA VAL A 165 -7.93 -4.00 6.78
C VAL A 165 -9.20 -4.74 7.20
N GLU A 166 -9.54 -4.77 8.50
CA GLU A 166 -10.76 -5.39 8.99
C GLU A 166 -12.04 -4.63 8.58
N ILE A 167 -12.03 -3.30 8.68
CA ILE A 167 -13.16 -2.46 8.25
C ILE A 167 -13.37 -2.54 6.74
N THR A 168 -12.28 -2.64 5.97
CA THR A 168 -12.33 -2.76 4.51
C THR A 168 -12.55 -4.19 4.03
N ARG A 169 -12.60 -5.19 4.92
CA ARG A 169 -13.08 -6.52 4.53
C ARG A 169 -14.53 -6.35 4.07
N PRO A 170 -14.86 -6.68 2.82
CA PRO A 170 -16.22 -6.58 2.36
C PRO A 170 -17.12 -7.43 3.27
N ALA A 171 -18.12 -6.79 3.87
CA ALA A 171 -19.25 -7.49 4.49
C ALA A 171 -19.91 -8.31 3.37
N GLU A 172 -19.75 -9.64 3.43
CA GLU A 172 -20.27 -10.62 2.48
C GLU A 172 -19.73 -10.49 1.03
N ASP A 173 -18.71 -11.30 0.71
CA ASP A 173 -18.53 -12.17 -0.48
C ASP A 173 -19.11 -11.83 -1.88
N ASN A 174 -19.54 -10.60 -2.17
CA ASN A 174 -20.24 -10.26 -3.42
C ASN A 174 -19.38 -9.49 -4.44
N CYS A 175 -18.22 -8.95 -4.05
CA CYS A 175 -17.24 -8.36 -4.99
C CYS A 175 -16.02 -9.25 -5.28
N THR A 176 -15.85 -10.33 -4.52
CA THR A 176 -14.97 -11.44 -4.87
C THR A 176 -15.82 -12.68 -5.07
N LYS A 177 -16.49 -12.79 -6.22
CA LYS A 177 -16.56 -14.13 -6.83
C LYS A 177 -15.10 -14.60 -6.85
N ARG A 178 -14.68 -15.47 -5.92
CA ARG A 178 -13.35 -16.08 -5.97
C ARG A 178 -13.21 -16.55 -7.40
N VAL A 179 -12.33 -15.90 -8.16
CA VAL A 179 -12.19 -16.20 -9.58
C VAL A 179 -11.72 -17.65 -9.63
N SER A 180 -12.66 -18.56 -9.88
CA SER A 180 -12.41 -19.99 -9.84
C SER A 180 -11.80 -20.38 -11.18
N LEU A 181 -10.48 -20.46 -11.17
CA LEU A 181 -9.71 -21.01 -12.26
C LEU A 181 -9.61 -22.53 -12.08
N SER A 182 -9.68 -23.27 -13.18
CA SER A 182 -9.40 -24.71 -13.13
C SER A 182 -7.91 -24.96 -12.90
N GLU A 183 -7.54 -26.14 -12.43
CA GLU A 183 -6.13 -26.50 -12.25
C GLU A 183 -5.32 -26.33 -13.55
N ARG A 184 -5.90 -26.70 -14.69
CA ARG A 184 -5.25 -26.51 -16.01
C ARG A 184 -5.10 -25.04 -16.41
N GLU A 185 -6.04 -24.19 -16.04
CA GLU A 185 -5.90 -22.74 -16.22
C GLU A 185 -4.76 -22.19 -15.35
N LEU A 186 -4.68 -22.62 -14.08
CA LEU A 186 -3.60 -22.25 -13.16
C LEU A 186 -2.23 -22.72 -13.65
N ASP A 187 -2.12 -23.96 -14.11
CA ASP A 187 -0.87 -24.51 -14.65
C ASP A 187 -0.39 -23.73 -15.85
N CYS A 188 -1.28 -23.41 -16.79
CA CYS A 188 -0.93 -22.59 -17.95
C CYS A 188 -0.44 -21.20 -17.51
N LEU A 189 -1.11 -20.55 -16.56
CA LEU A 189 -0.70 -19.23 -16.06
C LEU A 189 0.64 -19.26 -15.30
N ARG A 190 0.95 -20.32 -14.53
CA ARG A 190 2.26 -20.49 -13.88
C ARG A 190 3.39 -20.49 -14.90
N TRP A 191 3.22 -21.22 -16.00
CA TRP A 191 4.24 -21.25 -17.05
C TRP A 191 4.30 -19.96 -17.86
N VAL A 192 3.17 -19.27 -18.07
CA VAL A 192 3.18 -17.91 -18.65
C VAL A 192 3.99 -16.95 -17.79
N ALA A 193 3.82 -17.00 -16.48
CA ALA A 193 4.56 -16.15 -15.54
C ALA A 193 6.06 -16.45 -15.53
N GLN A 194 6.48 -17.66 -15.90
CA GLN A 194 7.88 -18.04 -16.12
C GLN A 194 8.38 -17.76 -17.55
N GLY A 195 7.59 -17.04 -18.36
CA GLY A 195 7.98 -16.62 -19.71
C GLY A 195 7.83 -17.70 -20.80
N LYS A 196 7.13 -18.81 -20.53
CA LYS A 196 6.95 -19.88 -21.52
C LYS A 196 5.92 -19.53 -22.60
N SER A 197 6.26 -19.87 -23.84
CA SER A 197 5.36 -19.81 -25.01
C SER A 197 4.29 -20.90 -24.94
N SER A 198 3.17 -20.74 -25.67
CA SER A 198 2.12 -21.79 -25.69
C SER A 198 2.63 -23.14 -26.20
N TRP A 199 3.63 -23.15 -27.09
CA TRP A 199 4.24 -24.37 -27.59
C TRP A 199 5.03 -25.09 -26.49
N GLU A 200 5.89 -24.37 -25.77
CA GLU A 200 6.64 -24.93 -24.63
C GLU A 200 5.70 -25.43 -23.54
N ILE A 201 4.67 -24.66 -23.20
CA ILE A 201 3.65 -25.07 -22.21
C ILE A 201 2.97 -26.37 -22.64
N GLY A 202 2.63 -26.51 -23.92
CA GLY A 202 2.03 -27.73 -24.44
C GLY A 202 2.96 -28.94 -24.31
N LYS A 203 4.27 -28.75 -24.54
CA LYS A 203 5.28 -29.79 -24.31
C LYS A 203 5.41 -30.16 -22.83
N ILE A 204 5.44 -29.17 -21.93
CA ILE A 204 5.57 -29.39 -20.49
C ILE A 204 4.34 -30.10 -19.91
N LEU A 205 3.14 -29.65 -20.28
CA LEU A 205 1.87 -30.17 -19.74
C LEU A 205 1.32 -31.37 -20.52
N GLN A 206 2.04 -31.82 -21.56
CA GLN A 206 1.65 -32.91 -22.47
C GLN A 206 0.25 -32.72 -23.10
N ILE A 207 -0.03 -31.51 -23.57
CA ILE A 207 -1.28 -31.14 -24.26
C ILE A 207 -0.99 -30.36 -25.54
N SER A 208 -1.99 -30.26 -26.44
CA SER A 208 -1.80 -29.50 -27.68
C SER A 208 -1.66 -27.99 -27.43
N LEU A 209 -0.96 -27.28 -28.32
CA LEU A 209 -0.88 -25.82 -28.30
C LEU A 209 -2.27 -25.16 -28.31
N ASN A 210 -3.22 -25.74 -29.05
CA ASN A 210 -4.59 -25.25 -29.11
C ASN A 210 -5.30 -25.39 -27.76
N THR A 211 -5.06 -26.49 -27.04
CA THR A 211 -5.58 -26.73 -25.69
C THR A 211 -5.01 -25.72 -24.68
N VAL A 212 -3.71 -25.41 -24.76
CA VAL A 212 -3.09 -24.35 -23.94
C VAL A 212 -3.76 -23.00 -24.20
N ASN A 213 -3.91 -22.62 -25.47
CA ASN A 213 -4.54 -21.35 -25.85
C ASN A 213 -6.01 -21.28 -25.38
N PHE A 214 -6.72 -22.41 -25.41
CA PHE A 214 -8.08 -22.51 -24.88
C PHE A 214 -8.13 -22.22 -23.36
N HIS A 215 -7.27 -22.86 -22.57
CA HIS A 215 -7.18 -22.60 -21.13
C HIS A 215 -6.79 -21.14 -20.82
N LEU A 216 -5.78 -20.61 -21.51
CA LEU A 216 -5.35 -19.21 -21.31
C LEU A 216 -6.46 -18.21 -21.66
N LYS A 217 -7.22 -18.44 -22.73
CA LYS A 217 -8.34 -17.57 -23.12
C LYS A 217 -9.46 -17.59 -22.08
N ASN A 218 -9.78 -18.76 -21.53
CA ASN A 218 -10.76 -18.88 -20.44
C ASN A 218 -10.28 -18.18 -19.17
N ALA A 219 -9.02 -18.38 -18.79
CA ALA A 219 -8.41 -17.72 -17.64
C ALA A 219 -8.43 -16.19 -17.78
N MET A 220 -8.03 -15.66 -18.95
CA MET A 220 -8.07 -14.24 -19.26
C MET A 220 -9.47 -13.66 -19.10
N ARG A 221 -10.50 -14.33 -19.65
CA ARG A 221 -11.91 -13.90 -19.51
C ARG A 221 -12.35 -13.89 -18.05
N LYS A 222 -12.03 -14.94 -17.29
CA LYS A 222 -12.40 -15.06 -15.87
C LYS A 222 -11.73 -14.00 -15.00
N LEU A 223 -10.50 -13.60 -15.35
CA LEU A 223 -9.72 -12.58 -14.64
C LEU A 223 -9.98 -11.14 -15.14
N GLY A 224 -10.74 -10.94 -16.21
CA GLY A 224 -10.91 -9.64 -16.85
C GLY A 224 -9.62 -9.08 -17.49
N ALA A 225 -8.69 -9.97 -17.89
CA ALA A 225 -7.42 -9.60 -18.47
C ALA A 225 -7.49 -9.48 -20.01
N THR A 226 -6.80 -8.49 -20.58
CA THR A 226 -6.70 -8.30 -22.04
C THR A 226 -5.52 -9.04 -22.67
N SER A 227 -4.56 -9.49 -21.87
CA SER A 227 -3.41 -10.28 -22.32
C SER A 227 -3.06 -11.42 -21.35
N ARG A 228 -2.37 -12.45 -21.85
CA ARG A 228 -1.89 -13.58 -21.03
C ARG A 228 -0.92 -13.14 -19.92
N ILE A 229 -0.10 -12.12 -20.19
CA ILE A 229 0.86 -11.57 -19.21
C ILE A 229 0.08 -10.85 -18.11
N GLN A 230 -0.89 -10.01 -18.47
CA GLN A 230 -1.76 -9.36 -17.50
C GLN A 230 -2.55 -10.39 -16.68
N ALA A 231 -3.04 -11.47 -17.30
CA ALA A 231 -3.71 -12.56 -16.60
C ALA A 231 -2.80 -13.25 -15.58
N ALA A 232 -1.55 -13.52 -15.93
CA ALA A 232 -0.57 -14.08 -15.01
C ALA A 232 -0.29 -13.13 -13.82
N ILE A 233 -0.10 -11.83 -14.09
CA ILE A 233 0.08 -10.80 -13.03
C ILE A 233 -1.14 -10.73 -12.11
N LEU A 234 -2.36 -10.73 -12.66
CA LEU A 234 -3.59 -10.72 -11.87
C LEU A 234 -3.74 -11.98 -11.03
N ALA A 235 -3.43 -13.16 -11.60
CA ALA A 235 -3.47 -14.41 -10.86
C ALA A 235 -2.46 -14.46 -9.71
N MET A 236 -1.26 -13.89 -9.88
CA MET A 236 -0.29 -13.70 -8.79
C MET A 236 -0.82 -12.74 -7.72
N ARG A 237 -1.36 -11.57 -8.12
CA ARG A 237 -1.93 -10.57 -7.21
C ARG A 237 -3.13 -11.09 -6.42
N LEU A 238 -3.90 -12.02 -6.98
CA LEU A 238 -5.01 -12.69 -6.31
C LEU A 238 -4.57 -13.96 -5.54
N ASN A 239 -3.27 -14.26 -5.51
CA ASN A 239 -2.69 -15.47 -4.90
C ASN A 239 -3.35 -16.78 -5.39
N LEU A 240 -3.70 -16.80 -6.67
CA LEU A 240 -4.17 -18.01 -7.36
C LEU A 240 -2.97 -18.86 -7.83
N ILE A 241 -1.84 -18.21 -8.12
CA ILE A 241 -0.58 -18.86 -8.46
C ILE A 241 0.58 -18.24 -7.68
N LEU A 242 1.55 -19.08 -7.31
CA LEU A 242 2.86 -18.68 -6.81
C LEU A 242 3.89 -18.99 -7.87
N VAL A 243 4.89 -18.12 -8.02
CA VAL A 243 5.97 -18.31 -8.98
C VAL A 243 7.28 -18.10 -8.26
N HIS A 244 8.12 -19.12 -8.34
CA HIS A 244 9.48 -19.07 -7.85
C HIS A 244 10.34 -18.52 -8.98
N VAL A 245 10.95 -17.36 -8.75
CA VAL A 245 12.02 -16.87 -9.62
C VAL A 245 13.25 -17.68 -9.26
N ALA A 246 13.75 -18.45 -10.21
CA ALA A 246 14.99 -19.23 -10.10
C ALA A 246 16.19 -18.36 -10.45
#